data_AF-A0A2V9WJI1-F1
#
_entry.id   AF-A0A2V9WJI1-F1
#
_cell.length_a   1.000
_cell.length_b   1.000
_cell.length_c   1.000
_cell.angle_alpha   90.00
_cell.angle_beta   90.00
_cell.angle_gamma   90.00
#
_symmetry.space_group_name_H-M   'P 1'
#
loop_
_entity.id
_entity.type
_entity.pdbx_description
1 polymer ?
#
loop_
_entity_poly.entity_id
_entity_poly.type
_entity_poly.pdbx_seq_one_letter_code
_entity_poly.pdbx_strand_id
1 'polypeptide(L)'
;MPVEKLENGAWPHPARLPLGCGWSGCCTAPGHEGEVPSAQELQECNLGYALGCGRLPKERAWDAVRFFVMGSGDAAKDKRGERSDGCGLGFESSSVQFRYVCERDYLPVEHGSVEFEMKSKRWVRSHADARVQRMAECCLESYLAKCGRSETRRVAS
;
A
#
# COMPACT_ATOMS: atom_id res chain seq x y z
N MET A 1 -3.81 -5.60 -11.57
CA MET A 1 -3.87 -6.34 -10.30
C MET A 1 -2.49 -6.83 -9.89
N PRO A 2 -1.95 -6.35 -8.76
CA PRO A 2 -0.70 -6.85 -8.21
C PRO A 2 -0.86 -8.27 -7.64
N VAL A 3 0.13 -9.11 -7.87
CA VAL A 3 0.15 -10.54 -7.49
C VAL A 3 1.38 -10.82 -6.64
N GLU A 4 2.57 -10.46 -7.11
CA GLU A 4 3.85 -10.79 -6.47
C GLU A 4 4.71 -9.54 -6.26
N LYS A 5 5.56 -9.56 -5.22
CA LYS A 5 6.52 -8.48 -4.97
C LYS A 5 7.61 -8.49 -6.03
N LEU A 6 7.94 -7.31 -6.53
CA LEU A 6 9.01 -7.11 -7.49
C LEU A 6 10.30 -6.73 -6.75
N GLU A 7 11.26 -7.65 -6.68
CA GLU A 7 12.52 -7.43 -5.95
C GLU A 7 13.59 -6.68 -6.77
N ASN A 8 13.48 -6.69 -8.10
CA ASN A 8 14.49 -6.18 -9.03
C ASN A 8 14.08 -4.87 -9.74
N GLY A 9 13.17 -4.10 -9.15
CA GLY A 9 12.78 -2.81 -9.71
C GLY A 9 13.87 -1.75 -9.58
N ALA A 10 13.99 -0.85 -10.56
CA ALA A 10 15.04 0.18 -10.58
C ALA A 10 14.68 1.47 -9.80
N TRP A 11 13.73 1.41 -8.87
CA TRP A 11 13.33 2.60 -8.11
C TRP A 11 14.40 2.97 -7.06
N PRO A 12 14.87 4.23 -7.00
CA PRO A 12 15.88 4.64 -6.02
C PRO A 12 15.45 4.46 -4.56
N HIS A 13 14.15 4.56 -4.29
CA HIS A 13 13.56 4.43 -2.95
C HIS A 13 12.29 3.56 -2.97
N PRO A 14 12.41 2.22 -3.10
CA PRO A 14 11.25 1.33 -3.22
C PRO A 14 10.27 1.43 -2.05
N ALA A 15 10.76 1.74 -0.85
CA ALA A 15 9.93 1.92 0.34
C ALA A 15 9.01 3.16 0.29
N ARG A 16 9.20 4.07 -0.66
CA ARG A 16 8.35 5.26 -0.89
C ARG A 16 7.28 5.04 -1.96
N LEU A 17 7.24 3.84 -2.57
CA LEU A 17 6.19 3.48 -3.49
C LEU A 17 4.84 3.40 -2.76
N PRO A 18 3.70 3.58 -3.45
CA PRO A 18 2.37 3.69 -2.84
C PRO A 18 1.98 2.45 -2.03
N LEU A 19 2.48 1.27 -2.42
CA LEU A 19 2.25 -0.01 -1.74
C LEU A 19 3.43 -0.44 -0.85
N GLY A 20 4.40 0.44 -0.61
CA GLY A 20 5.59 0.19 0.21
C GLY A 20 6.71 -0.62 -0.46
N CYS A 21 6.47 -1.18 -1.65
CA CYS A 21 7.47 -1.77 -2.54
C CYS A 21 6.89 -1.88 -3.96
N GLY A 22 7.69 -2.40 -4.90
CA GLY A 22 7.24 -2.72 -6.24
C GLY A 22 6.46 -4.04 -6.28
N TRP A 23 5.53 -4.15 -7.22
CA TRP A 23 4.70 -5.32 -7.47
C TRP A 23 4.61 -5.62 -8.97
N SER A 24 4.59 -6.91 -9.31
CA SER A 24 4.23 -7.44 -10.62
C SER A 24 2.81 -8.02 -10.59
N GLY A 25 2.24 -8.30 -11.76
CA GLY A 25 0.93 -8.93 -11.89
C GLY A 25 0.33 -8.70 -13.27
N CYS A 26 -0.99 -8.80 -13.36
CA CYS A 26 -1.72 -8.62 -14.62
C CYS A 26 -2.35 -7.22 -14.70
N CYS A 27 -2.55 -6.67 -15.88
CA CYS A 27 -3.29 -5.44 -16.08
C CYS A 27 -4.79 -5.67 -15.87
N THR A 28 -5.49 -4.62 -15.44
CA THR A 28 -6.95 -4.59 -15.26
C THR A 28 -7.57 -3.40 -16.00
N ALA A 29 -6.83 -2.79 -16.92
CA ALA A 29 -7.36 -1.76 -17.79
C ALA A 29 -8.28 -2.42 -18.84
N PRO A 30 -9.39 -1.78 -19.22
CA PRO A 30 -10.26 -2.27 -20.28
C PRO A 30 -9.50 -2.57 -21.57
N GLY A 31 -9.67 -3.77 -22.13
CA GLY A 31 -8.99 -4.25 -23.34
C GLY A 31 -7.61 -4.86 -23.12
N HIS A 32 -7.12 -4.89 -21.87
CA HIS A 32 -5.83 -5.46 -21.48
C HIS A 32 -5.95 -6.39 -20.27
N GLU A 33 -7.16 -6.84 -19.95
CA GLU A 33 -7.42 -7.68 -18.78
C GLU A 33 -6.61 -8.97 -18.82
N GLY A 34 -5.85 -9.22 -17.76
CA GLY A 34 -5.03 -10.44 -17.65
C GLY A 34 -3.65 -10.33 -18.30
N GLU A 35 -3.40 -9.32 -19.14
CA GLU A 35 -2.09 -9.14 -19.77
C GLU A 35 -1.03 -8.78 -18.74
N VAL A 36 0.17 -9.36 -18.84
CA VAL A 36 1.29 -9.00 -17.98
C VAL A 36 1.97 -7.73 -18.53
N PRO A 37 2.05 -6.63 -17.75
CA PRO A 37 2.78 -5.44 -18.19
C PRO A 37 4.29 -5.72 -18.28
N SER A 38 4.96 -5.08 -19.23
CA SER A 38 6.41 -5.11 -19.35
C SER A 38 7.09 -4.48 -18.14
N ALA A 39 8.39 -4.74 -17.96
CA ALA A 39 9.16 -4.14 -16.86
C ALA A 39 9.11 -2.59 -16.87
N GLN A 40 9.10 -1.97 -18.05
CA GLN A 40 8.99 -0.52 -18.20
C GLN A 40 7.61 -0.02 -17.78
N GLU A 41 6.53 -0.70 -18.20
CA GLU A 41 5.17 -0.34 -17.77
C GLU A 41 4.99 -0.55 -16.27
N LEU A 42 5.58 -1.61 -15.70
CA LEU A 42 5.56 -1.84 -14.25
C LEU A 42 6.28 -0.72 -13.49
N GLN A 43 7.33 -0.10 -14.05
CA GLN A 43 7.97 1.07 -13.44
C GLN A 43 6.98 2.22 -13.22
N GLU A 44 6.15 2.51 -14.23
CA GLU A 44 5.14 3.56 -14.19
C GLU A 44 3.94 3.18 -13.31
N CYS A 45 3.40 1.98 -13.49
CA CYS A 45 2.24 1.49 -12.74
C CYS A 45 2.46 1.51 -11.23
N ASN A 46 3.67 1.18 -10.77
CA ASN A 46 4.00 1.19 -9.35
C ASN A 46 4.14 2.61 -8.76
N LEU A 47 4.20 3.68 -9.56
CA LEU A 47 4.21 5.06 -9.04
C LEU A 47 2.80 5.56 -8.67
N GLY A 48 1.76 4.88 -9.17
CA GLY A 48 0.35 5.17 -8.92
C GLY A 48 -0.34 5.80 -10.13
N TYR A 49 0.07 7.01 -10.53
CA TYR A 49 -0.59 7.75 -11.61
C TYR A 49 -0.39 7.15 -13.01
N ALA A 50 0.68 6.37 -13.20
CA ALA A 50 0.98 5.63 -14.42
C ALA A 50 0.86 6.44 -15.73
N LEU A 51 1.20 7.74 -15.71
CA LEU A 51 1.00 8.65 -16.85
C LEU A 51 1.77 8.22 -18.11
N GLY A 52 2.90 7.52 -17.95
CA GLY A 52 3.67 6.94 -19.06
C GLY A 52 3.13 5.62 -19.59
N CYS A 53 2.11 5.01 -18.96
CA CYS A 53 1.56 3.74 -19.38
C CYS A 53 0.51 3.93 -20.49
N GLY A 54 0.76 3.35 -21.66
CA GLY A 54 -0.17 3.40 -22.80
C GLY A 54 -1.52 2.73 -22.57
N ARG A 55 -1.63 1.90 -21.51
CA ARG A 55 -2.87 1.20 -21.12
C ARG A 55 -3.73 2.01 -20.14
N LEU A 56 -3.27 3.18 -19.67
CA LEU A 56 -4.01 4.00 -18.72
C LEU A 56 -5.35 4.45 -19.34
N PRO A 57 -6.51 4.07 -18.77
CA PRO A 57 -7.80 4.41 -19.36
C PRO A 57 -8.05 5.92 -19.37
N LYS A 58 -8.55 6.46 -20.49
CA LYS A 58 -8.92 7.89 -20.58
C LYS A 58 -10.06 8.23 -19.63
N GLU A 59 -11.08 7.38 -19.61
CA GLU A 59 -12.19 7.47 -18.68
C GLU A 59 -11.92 6.57 -17.48
N ARG A 60 -11.82 7.19 -16.30
CA ARG A 60 -11.56 6.50 -15.04
C ARG A 60 -12.13 7.30 -13.88
N ALA A 61 -12.46 6.60 -12.80
CA ALA A 61 -12.93 7.23 -11.57
C ALA A 61 -11.80 7.97 -10.86
N TRP A 62 -10.62 7.34 -10.78
CA TRP A 62 -9.45 7.81 -10.07
C TRP A 62 -8.17 7.54 -10.88
N ASP A 63 -7.14 8.35 -10.65
CA ASP A 63 -5.83 8.21 -11.27
C ASP A 63 -4.86 7.43 -10.40
N ALA A 64 -4.97 7.56 -9.08
CA ALA A 64 -4.11 6.88 -8.12
C ALA A 64 -4.87 6.61 -6.81
N VAL A 65 -4.40 5.60 -6.07
CA VAL A 65 -4.83 5.34 -4.70
C VAL A 65 -3.63 5.35 -3.78
N ARG A 66 -3.71 6.14 -2.71
CA ARG A 66 -2.68 6.26 -1.67
C ARG A 66 -3.16 5.58 -0.40
N PHE A 67 -2.26 4.89 0.27
CA PHE A 67 -2.54 4.27 1.57
C PHE A 67 -1.66 4.87 2.66
N PHE A 68 -2.26 5.10 3.81
CA PHE A 68 -1.61 5.56 5.02
C PHE A 68 -1.90 4.56 6.13
N VAL A 69 -0.85 3.99 6.70
CA VAL A 69 -1.02 3.10 7.85
C VAL A 69 -1.23 3.93 9.09
N MET A 70 -2.38 3.77 9.71
CA MET A 70 -2.67 4.38 10.99
C MET A 70 -2.11 3.46 12.07
N GLY A 71 -1.28 4.01 12.96
CA GLY A 71 -0.98 3.31 14.22
C GLY A 71 -2.30 3.00 14.91
N SER A 72 -2.38 1.83 15.53
CA SER A 72 -3.49 1.49 16.39
C SER A 72 -3.70 2.59 17.43
N GLY A 73 -4.95 2.99 17.61
CA GLY A 73 -5.33 4.07 18.50
C GLY A 73 -5.11 3.69 19.96
N ASP A 74 -3.87 3.81 20.42
CA ASP A 74 -3.42 4.05 21.80
C ASP A 74 -1.99 4.60 21.83
N ALA A 75 -1.55 5.29 20.77
CA ALA A 75 -0.42 6.22 20.89
C ALA A 75 -0.91 7.50 21.59
N ALA A 76 -1.23 7.37 22.89
CA ALA A 76 -1.12 8.48 23.80
C ALA A 76 0.27 9.08 23.58
N LYS A 77 0.27 10.36 23.17
CA LYS A 77 1.46 11.18 23.00
C LYS A 77 2.43 10.95 24.15
N ASP A 78 3.54 10.27 23.89
CA ASP A 78 4.67 10.42 24.77
C ASP A 78 5.14 11.88 24.63
N LYS A 79 5.32 12.58 25.74
CA LYS A 79 5.61 14.03 25.78
C LYS A 79 7.00 14.40 25.25
N ARG A 80 7.67 13.52 24.51
CA ARG A 80 8.89 13.77 23.74
C ARG A 80 8.55 13.50 22.29
N GLY A 81 8.63 14.51 21.43
CA GLY A 81 8.37 14.39 19.99
C GLY A 81 9.40 13.55 19.23
N GLU A 82 9.80 12.40 19.77
CA GLU A 82 10.69 11.45 19.13
C GLU A 82 9.85 10.54 18.23
N ARG A 83 10.10 10.65 16.92
CA ARG A 83 9.52 9.76 15.93
C ARG A 83 10.06 8.36 16.20
N SER A 84 9.18 7.45 16.61
CA SER A 84 9.51 6.03 16.65
C SER A 84 9.94 5.59 15.25
N ASP A 85 11.21 5.21 15.09
CA ASP A 85 11.76 4.52 13.92
C ASP A 85 11.21 3.08 13.75
N GLY A 86 10.30 2.66 14.65
CA GLY A 86 9.56 1.40 14.56
C GLY A 86 8.19 1.58 13.92
N CYS A 87 7.64 0.49 13.39
CA CYS A 87 6.24 0.50 12.99
C CYS A 87 5.38 0.77 14.23
N GLY A 88 4.50 1.78 14.16
CA GLY A 88 3.65 2.22 15.27
C GLY A 88 2.57 1.22 15.68
N LEU A 89 2.80 -0.08 15.50
CA LEU A 89 2.02 -1.12 16.15
C LEU A 89 2.48 -1.19 17.60
N GLY A 90 1.67 -0.67 18.51
CA GLY A 90 1.79 -1.07 19.91
C GLY A 90 1.66 -2.59 19.99
N PHE A 91 2.49 -3.22 20.81
CA PHE A 91 2.52 -4.68 21.01
C PHE A 91 1.14 -5.28 21.38
N GLU A 92 0.22 -4.44 21.88
CA GLU A 92 -1.12 -4.85 22.31
C GLU A 92 -2.20 -4.72 21.22
N SER A 93 -1.87 -4.12 20.08
CA SER A 93 -2.86 -3.75 19.09
C SER A 93 -3.22 -4.89 18.16
N SER A 94 -4.45 -5.37 18.31
CA SER A 94 -4.94 -6.53 17.56
C SER A 94 -5.39 -6.22 16.13
N SER A 95 -5.42 -4.97 15.69
CA SER A 95 -5.79 -4.59 14.33
C SER A 95 -4.89 -3.49 13.74
N VAL A 96 -4.82 -3.45 12.41
CA VAL A 96 -4.15 -2.40 11.63
C VAL A 96 -5.19 -1.71 10.78
N GLN A 97 -5.30 -0.39 10.94
CA GLN A 97 -6.17 0.43 10.10
C GLN A 97 -5.34 1.11 9.02
N PHE A 98 -5.82 1.07 7.78
CA PHE A 98 -5.29 1.84 6.67
C PHE A 98 -6.32 2.88 6.27
N ARG A 99 -5.90 4.14 6.13
CA ARG A 99 -6.67 5.15 5.43
C ARG A 99 -6.26 5.11 3.96
N TYR A 100 -7.24 5.09 3.07
CA TYR A 100 -6.99 5.25 1.64
C TYR A 100 -7.51 6.60 1.16
N VAL A 101 -6.86 7.14 0.14
CA VAL A 101 -7.27 8.33 -0.61
C VAL A 101 -7.20 8.00 -2.08
N CYS A 102 -8.31 8.17 -2.78
CA CYS A 102 -8.38 8.10 -4.22
C CYS A 102 -8.20 9.51 -4.79
N GLU A 103 -7.25 9.64 -5.71
CA GLU A 103 -6.85 10.92 -6.28
C GLU A 103 -7.32 11.03 -7.74
N ARG A 104 -7.72 12.22 -8.14
CA ARG A 104 -7.98 12.60 -9.54
C ARG A 104 -7.39 13.98 -9.80
N ASP A 105 -6.64 14.12 -10.88
CA ASP A 105 -5.87 15.33 -11.22
C ASP A 105 -5.01 15.80 -10.03
N TYR A 106 -4.38 14.85 -9.33
CA TYR A 106 -3.57 15.06 -8.14
C TYR A 106 -4.31 15.58 -6.90
N LEU A 107 -5.65 15.60 -6.93
CA LEU A 107 -6.49 16.05 -5.82
C LEU A 107 -7.24 14.89 -5.18
N PRO A 108 -7.42 14.88 -3.86
CA PRO A 108 -8.25 13.88 -3.20
C PRO A 108 -9.71 14.06 -3.62
N VAL A 109 -10.32 13.01 -4.17
CA VAL A 109 -11.74 13.02 -4.56
C VAL A 109 -12.59 12.03 -3.77
N GLU A 110 -11.96 11.01 -3.19
CA GLU A 110 -12.61 10.05 -2.31
C GLU A 110 -11.62 9.54 -1.28
N HIS A 111 -12.10 9.16 -0.10
CA HIS A 111 -11.28 8.58 0.94
C HIS A 111 -12.09 7.64 1.84
N GLY A 112 -11.40 6.77 2.56
CA GLY A 112 -12.03 5.94 3.57
C GLY A 112 -11.01 5.16 4.37
N SER A 113 -11.46 4.07 4.99
CA SER A 113 -10.55 3.16 5.68
C SER A 113 -10.88 1.71 5.42
N VAL A 114 -9.83 0.89 5.49
CA VAL A 114 -9.90 -0.57 5.56
C VAL A 114 -9.16 -1.01 6.81
N GLU A 115 -9.56 -2.12 7.39
CA GLU A 115 -9.04 -2.56 8.67
C GLU A 115 -8.84 -4.07 8.69
N PHE A 116 -7.66 -4.48 9.14
CA PHE A 116 -7.23 -5.86 9.22
C PHE A 116 -6.99 -6.26 10.68
N GLU A 117 -7.68 -7.30 11.14
CA GLU A 117 -7.52 -7.89 12.46
C GLU A 117 -6.44 -8.98 12.42
N MET A 118 -5.37 -8.77 13.19
CA MET A 118 -4.18 -9.62 13.22
C MET A 118 -4.45 -11.01 13.81
N LYS A 119 -5.25 -11.09 14.89
CA LYS A 119 -5.51 -12.34 15.61
C LYS A 119 -6.20 -13.38 14.73
N SER A 120 -7.25 -12.95 14.03
CA SER A 120 -8.02 -13.79 13.13
C SER A 120 -7.53 -13.73 11.68
N LYS A 121 -6.52 -12.91 11.38
CA LYS A 121 -5.97 -12.66 10.05
C LYS A 121 -7.05 -12.35 9.00
N ARG A 122 -7.96 -11.44 9.32
CA ARG A 122 -9.12 -11.11 8.46
C ARG A 122 -9.31 -9.61 8.30
N TRP A 123 -9.85 -9.20 7.17
CA TRP A 123 -10.35 -7.85 6.98
C TRP A 123 -11.68 -7.69 7.70
N VAL A 124 -11.73 -6.84 8.73
CA VAL A 124 -12.98 -6.47 9.43
C VAL A 124 -13.69 -5.31 8.73
N ARG A 125 -12.94 -4.53 7.94
CA ARG A 125 -13.48 -3.54 7.00
C ARG A 125 -12.73 -3.65 5.69
N SER A 126 -13.45 -3.93 4.62
CA SER A 126 -12.92 -4.07 3.26
C SER A 126 -13.40 -2.94 2.36
N HIS A 127 -12.65 -2.69 1.29
CA HIS A 127 -13.07 -1.82 0.20
C HIS A 127 -14.02 -2.57 -0.75
N ALA A 128 -15.02 -1.88 -1.32
CA ALA A 128 -15.97 -2.49 -2.26
C ALA A 128 -15.35 -2.83 -3.63
N ASP A 129 -14.50 -1.93 -4.16
CA ASP A 129 -13.69 -2.21 -5.35
C ASP A 129 -12.57 -3.23 -5.02
N ALA A 130 -12.62 -4.39 -5.67
CA ALA A 130 -11.67 -5.49 -5.48
C ALA A 130 -10.23 -5.12 -5.82
N ARG A 131 -10.00 -4.17 -6.74
CA ARG A 131 -8.65 -3.70 -7.11
C ARG A 131 -8.05 -2.89 -5.97
N VAL A 132 -8.86 -2.01 -5.37
CA VAL A 132 -8.43 -1.21 -4.20
C VAL A 132 -8.21 -2.10 -2.98
N GLN A 133 -9.10 -3.08 -2.76
CA GLN A 133 -8.92 -4.06 -1.70
C GLN A 133 -7.61 -4.84 -1.87
N ARG A 134 -7.30 -5.30 -3.09
CA ARG A 134 -6.04 -5.99 -3.36
C ARG A 134 -4.82 -5.08 -3.15
N MET A 135 -4.89 -3.80 -3.51
CA MET A 135 -3.83 -2.84 -3.20
C MET A 135 -3.63 -2.67 -1.69
N ALA A 136 -4.70 -2.67 -0.89
CA ALA A 136 -4.60 -2.62 0.56
C ALA A 136 -3.89 -3.85 1.14
N GLU A 137 -4.16 -5.04 0.61
CA GLU A 137 -3.46 -6.27 0.99
C GLU A 137 -1.96 -6.21 0.69
N CYS A 138 -1.59 -5.74 -0.50
CA CYS A 138 -0.20 -5.53 -0.87
C CYS A 138 0.49 -4.52 0.06
N CYS A 139 -0.20 -3.43 0.40
CA CYS A 139 0.30 -2.43 1.36
C CYS A 139 0.50 -3.03 2.75
N LEU A 140 -0.45 -3.83 3.25
CA LEU A 140 -0.36 -4.55 4.52
C LEU A 140 0.84 -5.50 4.53
N GLU A 141 1.05 -6.26 3.46
CA GLU A 141 2.18 -7.19 3.37
C GLU A 141 3.54 -6.48 3.42
N SER A 142 3.66 -5.35 2.73
CA SER A 142 4.86 -4.51 2.80
C SER A 142 5.07 -3.92 4.19
N TYR A 143 3.98 -3.48 4.83
CA TYR A 143 4.01 -2.91 6.17
C TYR A 143 4.44 -3.93 7.22
N LEU A 144 3.85 -5.13 7.20
CA LEU A 144 4.21 -6.24 8.10
C LEU A 144 5.67 -6.66 7.94
N ALA A 145 6.16 -6.76 6.70
CA ALA A 145 7.56 -7.06 6.43
C ALA A 145 8.51 -5.98 6.96
N LYS A 146 8.08 -4.71 7.02
CA LYS A 146 8.83 -3.63 7.66
C LYS A 146 8.81 -3.75 9.19
N CYS A 147 7.67 -4.06 9.78
CA CYS A 147 7.53 -4.31 11.22
C CYS A 147 8.46 -5.42 11.71
N GLY A 148 8.42 -6.60 11.07
CA GLY A 148 9.24 -7.74 11.48
C GLY A 148 10.75 -7.45 11.43
N ARG A 149 11.20 -6.68 10.44
CA ARG A 149 12.61 -6.24 10.34
C ARG A 149 13.02 -5.26 11.44
N SER A 150 12.09 -4.41 11.89
CA SER A 150 12.36 -3.47 12.99
C SER A 150 12.48 -4.16 14.35
N GLU A 151 11.76 -5.27 14.55
CA GLU A 151 11.81 -6.06 15.78
C GLU A 151 13.14 -6.82 15.92
N THR A 152 13.63 -7.45 14.84
CA THR A 152 14.93 -8.13 14.83
C THR A 152 16.09 -7.17 15.15
N ARG A 153 16.00 -5.91 14.71
CA ARG A 153 17.05 -4.91 14.94
C ARG A 153 17.08 -4.40 16.39
N ARG A 154 15.97 -4.44 17.12
CA ARG A 154 15.89 -4.05 18.54
C ARG A 154 16.39 -5.15 19.49
N VAL A 155 16.24 -6.43 19.12
CA VAL A 155 16.69 -7.56 19.96
C VAL A 155 18.22 -7.76 19.89
N ALA A 156 18.88 -7.21 18.87
CA ALA A 156 20.31 -7.35 18.63
C ALA A 156 21.16 -6.18 19.17
N SER A 157 20.66 -5.38 20.12
CA SER A 157 21.37 -4.23 20.74
C SER A 157 21.37 -4.32 22.26
#